data_AF-A0A943J8W8-F1
#
_entry.id   AF-A0A943J8W8-F1
#
_cell.length_a   1.000
_cell.length_b   1.000
_cell.length_c   1.000
_cell.angle_alpha   90.00
_cell.angle_beta   90.00
_cell.angle_gamma   90.00
#
_symmetry.space_group_name_H-M   'P 1'
#
loop_
_entity.id
_entity.type
_entity.pdbx_description
1 polymer ?
#
loop_
_entity_poly.entity_id
_entity_poly.type
_entity_poly.pdbx_seq_one_letter_code
_entity_poly.pdbx_strand_id
1 'polypeptide(L)'
;MINQTKIFKFIIPIVVFILLYAVSTIRNNNVRKDGIYSIVTLVKYSSAYRGQSAKYEFVYNKTLYKGSFFISFAESKNTPIGTRYFVTFLAKAPDRHLILDSVPSWFTLKAPDKGWKTLPTQKQLRIMMKDSLN
;
A
#
# COMPACT_ATOMS: atom_id res chain seq x y z
N MET A 1 -41.01 29.42 8.00
CA MET A 1 -39.77 29.41 8.80
C MET A 1 -39.18 28.00 8.79
N ILE A 2 -38.01 27.80 8.18
CA ILE A 2 -37.28 26.54 8.32
C ILE A 2 -36.71 26.52 9.74
N ASN A 3 -37.09 25.53 10.53
CA ASN A 3 -36.58 25.38 11.90
C ASN A 3 -35.06 25.25 11.86
N GLN A 4 -34.33 26.17 12.53
CA GLN A 4 -32.86 26.15 12.56
C GLN A 4 -32.30 24.79 13.00
N THR A 5 -33.01 24.09 13.89
CA THR A 5 -32.69 22.72 14.31
C THR A 5 -32.72 21.68 13.18
N LYS A 6 -33.55 21.86 12.14
CA LYS A 6 -33.50 21.00 10.94
C LYS A 6 -32.27 21.31 10.10
N ILE A 7 -31.89 22.57 9.94
CA ILE A 7 -30.71 22.99 9.15
C ILE A 7 -29.41 22.44 9.78
N PHE A 8 -29.23 22.59 11.10
CA PHE A 8 -28.05 22.06 11.80
C PHE A 8 -27.93 20.53 11.68
N LYS A 9 -29.05 19.79 11.72
CA LYS A 9 -29.04 18.33 11.53
C LYS A 9 -28.54 17.90 10.15
N PHE A 10 -28.65 18.75 9.12
CA PHE A 10 -28.09 18.48 7.79
C PHE A 10 -26.66 18.99 7.62
N ILE A 11 -26.31 20.14 8.21
CA ILE A 11 -24.96 20.73 8.07
C ILE A 11 -23.90 19.95 8.85
N ILE A 12 -24.19 19.53 10.09
CA ILE A 12 -23.23 18.82 10.95
C ILE A 12 -22.64 17.58 10.27
N PRO A 13 -23.42 16.63 9.70
CA PRO A 13 -22.84 15.45 9.05
C PRO A 13 -21.99 15.81 7.82
N ILE A 14 -22.35 16.86 7.07
CA ILE A 14 -21.57 17.33 5.91
C ILE A 14 -20.21 17.86 6.36
N VAL A 15 -20.18 18.69 7.40
CA VAL A 15 -18.91 19.23 7.95
C VAL A 15 -18.04 18.11 8.49
N VAL A 16 -18.61 17.14 9.22
CA VAL A 16 -17.88 15.96 9.71
C VAL A 16 -17.30 15.16 8.55
N PHE A 17 -18.06 14.95 7.48
CA PHE A 17 -17.59 14.23 6.30
C PHE A 17 -16.41 14.93 5.62
N ILE A 18 -16.48 16.26 5.46
CA ILE A 18 -15.38 17.06 4.89
C ILE A 18 -14.11 16.95 5.75
N LEU A 19 -14.25 17.05 7.08
CA LEU A 19 -13.12 16.92 8.00
C LEU A 19 -12.48 15.52 7.92
N LEU A 20 -13.28 14.46 7.89
CA LEU A 20 -12.78 13.09 7.73
C LEU A 20 -12.06 12.91 6.40
N TYR A 21 -12.59 13.47 5.32
CA TYR A 21 -11.95 13.45 4.00
C TYR A 21 -10.61 14.19 3.99
N ALA A 22 -10.56 15.38 4.59
CA ALA A 22 -9.32 16.16 4.70
C ALA A 22 -8.25 15.41 5.50
N VAL A 23 -8.61 14.82 6.65
CA VAL A 23 -7.69 14.01 7.47
C VAL A 23 -7.18 12.80 6.69
N SER A 24 -8.05 12.10 5.95
CA SER A 24 -7.65 10.96 5.11
C SER A 24 -6.67 11.37 4.01
N THR A 25 -6.93 12.51 3.37
CA THR A 25 -6.08 13.06 2.30
C THR A 25 -4.70 13.45 2.83
N ILE A 26 -4.62 14.15 3.96
CA ILE A 26 -3.35 14.51 4.62
C ILE A 26 -2.57 13.24 4.98
N ARG A 27 -3.24 12.24 5.54
CA ARG A 27 -2.60 10.97 5.94
C ARG A 27 -1.98 10.26 4.74
N ASN A 28 -2.69 10.18 3.61
CA ASN A 28 -2.17 9.54 2.39
C ASN A 28 -1.03 10.34 1.76
N ASN A 29 -1.11 11.68 1.78
CA ASN A 29 -0.04 12.53 1.25
C ASN A 29 1.27 12.36 2.03
N ASN A 30 1.19 12.19 3.35
CA ASN A 30 2.38 11.94 4.18
C ASN A 30 3.05 10.60 3.83
N VAL A 31 2.27 9.54 3.55
CA VAL A 31 2.85 8.25 3.11
C VAL A 31 3.57 8.40 1.77
N ARG A 32 3.04 9.20 0.83
CA ARG A 32 3.72 9.42 -0.46
C ARG A 32 4.97 10.29 -0.36
N LYS A 33 4.94 11.29 0.53
CA LYS A 33 6.04 12.26 0.71
C LYS A 33 7.19 11.70 1.55
N ASP A 34 6.87 11.05 2.67
CA ASP A 34 7.84 10.57 3.67
C ASP A 34 7.97 9.05 3.66
N GLY A 35 7.43 8.40 2.62
CA GLY A 35 7.36 6.95 2.50
C GLY A 35 8.70 6.32 2.20
N ILE A 36 8.91 5.16 2.80
CA ILE A 36 9.96 4.21 2.45
C ILE A 36 9.38 3.19 1.49
N TYR A 37 10.12 2.90 0.43
CA TYR A 37 9.74 1.93 -0.59
C TYR A 37 10.34 0.56 -0.28
N SER A 38 9.57 -0.50 -0.45
CA SER A 38 10.02 -1.89 -0.33
C SER A 38 9.26 -2.78 -1.32
N ILE A 39 9.47 -4.09 -1.22
CA ILE A 39 8.75 -5.10 -1.99
C ILE A 39 7.96 -5.98 -1.04
N VAL A 40 6.66 -6.10 -1.30
CA VAL A 40 5.79 -7.08 -0.65
C VAL A 40 5.67 -8.33 -1.51
N THR A 41 5.37 -9.45 -0.87
CA THR A 41 5.01 -10.70 -1.53
C THR A 41 3.62 -11.11 -1.12
N LEU A 42 2.76 -11.38 -2.09
CA LEU A 42 1.44 -11.92 -1.86
C LEU A 42 1.56 -13.35 -1.31
N VAL A 43 0.95 -13.63 -0.17
CA VAL A 43 1.06 -14.92 0.52
C VAL A 43 -0.22 -15.76 0.48
N LYS A 44 -1.40 -15.13 0.49
CA LYS A 44 -2.68 -15.84 0.42
C LYS A 44 -3.83 -14.91 0.08
N TYR A 45 -4.92 -15.50 -0.39
CA TYR A 45 -6.22 -14.83 -0.47
C TYR A 45 -7.11 -15.23 0.72
N SER A 46 -8.03 -14.34 1.05
CA SER A 46 -9.07 -14.58 2.06
C SER A 46 -10.38 -13.94 1.59
N SER A 47 -11.51 -14.47 2.04
CA SER A 47 -12.81 -13.89 1.70
C SER A 47 -12.97 -12.50 2.32
N ALA A 48 -13.58 -11.58 1.59
CA ALA A 48 -13.93 -10.24 2.03
C ALA A 48 -15.33 -9.85 1.54
N TYR A 49 -15.97 -8.89 2.21
CA TYR A 49 -17.29 -8.40 1.77
C TYR A 49 -17.20 -7.82 0.36
N ARG A 50 -17.87 -8.48 -0.61
CA ARG A 50 -17.90 -8.18 -2.06
C ARG A 50 -16.61 -8.44 -2.85
N GLY A 51 -15.66 -9.23 -2.34
CA GLY A 51 -14.43 -9.51 -3.07
C GLY A 51 -13.50 -10.49 -2.35
N GLN A 52 -12.21 -10.35 -2.61
CA GLN A 52 -11.17 -11.03 -1.85
C GLN A 52 -10.25 -10.02 -1.18
N SER A 53 -9.64 -10.45 -0.08
CA SER A 53 -8.55 -9.75 0.58
C SER A 53 -7.25 -10.49 0.28
N ALA A 54 -6.39 -9.84 -0.49
CA ALA A 54 -5.03 -10.25 -0.79
C ALA A 54 -4.16 -9.98 0.44
N LYS A 55 -3.68 -11.03 1.11
CA LYS A 55 -2.75 -10.95 2.23
C LYS A 55 -1.33 -10.97 1.71
N TYR A 56 -0.50 -10.06 2.19
CA TYR A 56 0.89 -9.96 1.77
C TYR A 56 1.80 -9.78 2.97
N GLU A 57 3.09 -10.02 2.75
CA GLU A 57 4.13 -9.84 3.76
C GLU A 57 5.34 -9.09 3.18
N PHE A 58 6.05 -8.35 4.03
CA PHE A 58 7.34 -7.75 3.69
C PHE A 58 8.22 -7.64 4.92
N VAL A 59 9.53 -7.53 4.70
CA VAL A 59 10.49 -7.29 5.76
C VAL A 59 10.94 -5.83 5.70
N TYR A 60 10.96 -5.18 6.85
CA TYR A 60 11.58 -3.86 7.02
C TYR A 60 12.31 -3.82 8.35
N ASN A 61 13.56 -3.35 8.33
CA ASN A 61 14.44 -3.28 9.49
C ASN A 61 14.46 -4.62 10.26
N LYS A 62 14.65 -5.73 9.53
CA LYS A 62 14.66 -7.12 10.06
C LYS A 62 13.36 -7.58 10.75
N THR A 63 12.28 -6.82 10.62
CA THR A 63 10.96 -7.15 11.18
C THR A 63 10.01 -7.55 10.05
N LEU A 64 9.26 -8.64 10.24
CA LEU A 64 8.23 -9.08 9.31
C LEU A 64 6.93 -8.32 9.56
N TYR A 65 6.42 -7.67 8.52
CA TYR A 65 5.14 -7.00 8.53
C TYR A 65 4.17 -7.74 7.64
N LYS A 66 2.89 -7.69 8.03
CA LYS A 66 1.79 -8.32 7.31
C LYS A 66 0.72 -7.27 7.06
N GLY A 67 0.10 -7.35 5.89
CA GLY A 67 -0.98 -6.45 5.54
C GLY A 67 -1.95 -7.09 4.58
N SER A 68 -2.94 -6.30 4.17
CA SER A 68 -3.86 -6.75 3.14
C SER A 68 -4.49 -5.61 2.38
N PHE A 69 -4.80 -5.86 1.11
CA PHE A 69 -5.61 -4.98 0.28
C PHE A 69 -6.78 -5.75 -0.33
N PHE A 70 -7.81 -5.01 -0.75
CA PHE A 70 -8.95 -5.60 -1.44
C PHE A 70 -8.62 -5.77 -2.92
N ILE A 71 -9.01 -6.92 -3.45
CA ILE A 71 -8.81 -7.30 -4.85
C ILE A 71 -10.11 -7.92 -5.38
N SER A 72 -10.40 -7.72 -6.66
CA SER A 72 -11.57 -8.35 -7.28
C SER A 72 -11.38 -9.86 -7.43
N PHE A 73 -12.49 -10.61 -7.51
CA PHE A 73 -12.45 -12.06 -7.75
C PHE A 73 -11.82 -12.45 -9.09
N ALA A 74 -11.98 -11.62 -10.13
CA ALA A 74 -11.40 -11.88 -11.43
C ALA A 74 -9.88 -11.68 -11.39
N GLU A 75 -9.43 -10.61 -10.75
CA GLU A 75 -8.02 -10.29 -10.60
C GLU A 75 -7.31 -11.30 -9.68
N SER A 76 -7.95 -11.74 -8.59
CA SER A 76 -7.38 -12.75 -7.69
C SER A 76 -7.16 -14.11 -8.37
N LYS A 77 -7.95 -14.46 -9.40
CA LYS A 77 -7.76 -15.67 -10.20
C LYS A 77 -6.54 -15.57 -11.13
N ASN A 78 -6.22 -14.36 -11.58
CA ASN A 78 -5.14 -14.11 -12.54
C ASN A 78 -3.81 -13.71 -11.86
N THR A 79 -3.84 -13.35 -10.57
CA THR A 79 -2.66 -12.97 -9.80
C THR A 79 -2.21 -14.16 -8.92
N PRO A 80 -1.10 -14.84 -9.25
CA PRO A 80 -0.64 -15.99 -8.48
C PRO A 80 -0.11 -15.60 -7.10
N ILE A 81 -0.20 -16.53 -6.14
CA ILE A 81 0.51 -16.40 -4.86
C ILE A 81 2.01 -16.32 -5.16
N GLY A 82 2.72 -15.44 -4.45
CA GLY A 82 4.11 -15.10 -4.73
C GLY A 82 4.29 -13.89 -5.64
N THR A 83 3.22 -13.34 -6.24
CA THR A 83 3.32 -12.06 -6.95
C THR A 83 3.86 -10.97 -6.02
N ARG A 84 4.81 -10.21 -6.56
CA ARG A 84 5.54 -9.18 -5.84
C ARG A 84 5.06 -7.79 -6.27
N TYR A 85 4.83 -6.91 -5.31
CA TYR A 85 4.42 -5.53 -5.57
C TYR A 85 5.36 -4.57 -4.87
N PHE A 86 5.55 -3.39 -5.46
CA PHE A 86 6.13 -2.30 -4.72
C PHE A 86 5.14 -1.82 -3.66
N VAL A 87 5.68 -1.43 -2.51
CA VAL A 87 4.92 -0.83 -1.42
C VAL A 87 5.63 0.44 -0.98
N THR A 88 4.86 1.44 -0.58
CA THR A 88 5.37 2.58 0.18
C THR A 88 4.69 2.66 1.54
N PHE A 89 5.45 2.95 2.60
CA PHE A 89 4.93 3.00 3.97
C PHE A 89 5.71 3.99 4.84
N LEU A 90 5.12 4.41 5.95
CA LEU A 90 5.80 5.28 6.92
C LEU A 90 6.71 4.46 7.83
N ALA A 91 7.99 4.82 7.93
CA ALA A 91 8.97 4.09 8.76
C ALA A 91 8.53 3.92 10.23
N LYS A 92 7.85 4.94 10.80
CA LYS A 92 7.35 4.93 12.18
C LYS A 92 5.98 4.23 12.34
N ALA A 93 5.31 3.92 11.24
CA ALA A 93 4.01 3.27 11.21
C ALA A 93 3.89 2.40 9.94
N PRO A 94 4.59 1.25 9.85
CA PRO A 94 4.63 0.43 8.64
C PRO A 94 3.28 -0.21 8.27
N ASP A 95 2.35 -0.26 9.22
CA ASP A 95 0.94 -0.58 9.01
C ASP A 95 0.25 0.45 8.09
N ARG A 96 0.78 1.67 7.99
CA ARG A 96 0.33 2.71 7.05
C ARG A 96 1.09 2.58 5.75
N HIS A 97 0.52 1.82 4.83
CA HIS A 97 1.15 1.48 3.56
C HIS A 97 0.21 1.72 2.38
N LEU A 98 0.80 1.83 1.19
CA LEU A 98 0.12 1.84 -0.10
C LEU A 98 0.81 0.83 -1.00
N ILE A 99 0.03 -0.09 -1.56
CA ILE A 99 0.48 -0.97 -2.64
C ILE A 99 0.54 -0.15 -3.93
N LEU A 100 1.63 -0.32 -4.67
CA LEU A 100 1.91 0.34 -5.94
C LEU A 100 1.89 -0.71 -7.06
N ASP A 101 2.64 -0.47 -8.12
CA ASP A 101 2.72 -1.37 -9.27
C ASP A 101 3.42 -2.70 -8.93
N SER A 102 3.15 -3.71 -9.76
CA SER A 102 3.82 -5.00 -9.69
C SER A 102 5.32 -4.85 -9.95
N VAL A 103 6.14 -5.59 -9.19
CA VAL A 103 7.56 -5.72 -9.46
C VAL A 103 7.74 -6.54 -10.74
N PRO A 104 8.63 -6.15 -11.67
CA PRO A 104 8.91 -6.94 -12.86
C PRO A 104 9.32 -8.37 -12.51
N SER A 105 8.77 -9.36 -13.22
CA SER A 105 8.98 -10.79 -12.92
C SER A 105 10.45 -11.22 -12.96
N TRP A 106 11.27 -10.57 -13.80
CA TRP A 106 12.72 -10.81 -13.88
C TRP A 106 13.49 -10.26 -12.67
N PHE A 107 12.88 -9.43 -11.82
CA PHE A 107 13.52 -8.89 -10.62
C PHE A 107 13.23 -9.77 -9.40
N THR A 108 14.20 -10.60 -9.00
CA THR A 108 14.09 -11.60 -7.93
C THR A 108 14.73 -11.18 -6.60
N LEU A 109 15.56 -10.14 -6.58
CA LEU A 109 16.23 -9.68 -5.37
C LEU A 109 15.24 -9.15 -4.33
N LYS A 110 15.58 -9.32 -3.05
CA LYS A 110 14.85 -8.69 -1.94
C LYS A 110 15.12 -7.19 -1.91
N ALA A 111 14.17 -6.42 -1.37
CA ALA A 111 14.42 -5.02 -1.05
C ALA A 111 15.49 -4.93 0.06
N PRO A 112 16.29 -3.85 0.11
CA PRO A 112 17.21 -3.60 1.21
C PRO A 112 16.48 -3.59 2.57
N ASP A 113 17.17 -3.97 3.65
CA ASP A 113 16.58 -3.99 5.00
C ASP A 113 15.94 -2.65 5.39
N LYS A 114 16.56 -1.53 5.01
CA LYS A 114 16.05 -0.17 5.29
C LYS A 114 15.13 0.37 4.19
N GLY A 115 14.78 -0.44 3.20
CA GLY A 115 14.06 -0.04 2.01
C GLY A 115 14.80 1.00 1.16
N TRP A 116 14.10 1.58 0.20
CA TRP A 116 14.58 2.70 -0.61
C TRP A 116 13.87 3.99 -0.22
N LYS A 117 14.57 5.12 -0.33
CA LYS A 117 13.96 6.45 -0.17
C LYS A 117 13.12 6.88 -1.37
N THR A 118 13.41 6.31 -2.54
CA THR A 118 12.70 6.55 -3.79
C THR A 118 12.42 5.23 -4.46
N LEU A 119 11.34 5.15 -5.23
CA LEU A 119 11.02 3.97 -6.00
C LEU A 119 12.11 3.74 -7.07
N PRO A 120 12.78 2.57 -7.11
CA PRO A 120 13.80 2.31 -8.11
C PRO A 120 13.23 2.27 -9.53
N THR A 121 13.96 2.84 -10.48
CA THR A 121 13.66 2.74 -11.90
C THR A 121 14.02 1.36 -12.44
N GLN A 122 13.42 0.94 -13.58
CA GLN A 122 13.80 -0.32 -14.24
C GLN A 122 15.31 -0.41 -14.54
N LYS A 123 15.95 0.71 -14.92
CA LYS A 123 17.40 0.76 -15.16
C LYS A 123 18.18 0.42 -13.89
N GLN A 124 17.80 1.00 -12.74
CA GLN A 124 18.43 0.71 -11.45
C GLN A 124 18.23 -0.74 -11.02
N LEU A 125 17.02 -1.29 -11.20
CA LEU A 125 16.72 -2.69 -10.89
C LEU A 125 17.58 -3.64 -11.73
N ARG A 126 17.82 -3.35 -13.02
CA ARG A 126 18.71 -4.14 -13.87
C ARG A 126 20.17 -4.10 -13.40
N ILE A 127 20.65 -2.93 -12.97
CA ILE A 127 22.00 -2.77 -12.43
C ILE A 127 22.14 -3.60 -11.15
N MET A 128 21.21 -3.45 -10.20
CA MET A 128 21.20 -4.24 -8.96
C MET A 128 21.20 -5.75 -9.23
N MET A 129 20.42 -6.20 -10.21
CA MET A 129 20.38 -7.61 -10.59
C MET A 129 21.72 -8.09 -11.14
N LYS A 130 22.35 -7.31 -12.02
CA LYS A 130 23.66 -7.63 -12.60
C LYS A 130 24.74 -7.67 -11.51
N ASP A 131 24.75 -6.70 -10.61
CA ASP A 131 25.74 -6.61 -9.54
C ASP A 131 25.62 -7.76 -8.53
N SER A 132 24.43 -8.33 -8.34
CA SER A 132 24.22 -9.50 -7.47
C SER A 132 24.68 -10.83 -8.07
N LEU A 133 24.97 -10.88 -9.38
CA LEU A 133 25.40 -12.08 -10.09
C LEU A 133 26.92 -12.16 -10.23
N ASN A 134 27.64 -11.10 -9.85
CA ASN A 134 29.10 -11.03 -9.81
C ASN A 134 29.61 -11.25 -8.39
#